data_AF-A0A419JT04-F1
#
_entry.id   AF-A0A419JT04-F1
#
_cell.length_a   1.000
_cell.length_b   1.000
_cell.length_c   1.000
_cell.angle_alpha   90.00
_cell.angle_beta   90.00
_cell.angle_gamma   90.00
#
_symmetry.space_group_name_H-M   'P 1'
#
loop_
_entity.id
_entity.type
_entity.pdbx_description
1 polymer ?
#
loop_
_entity_poly.entity_id
_entity_poly.type
_entity_poly.pdbx_seq_one_letter_code
_entity_poly.pdbx_strand_id
1 'polypeptide(L)'
;MFKLGVITDEISQNVEKAVEVSTQLGLDCIELRGCWNKNIKDLTDLGVRRIKQLAASASLEVVCLASPFFKCHITNQTEVQEHSFLKSIFLAEEALRHRSSLFML
;
A
#
# COMPACT_ATOMS: atom_id res chain seq x y z
N MET A 1 -3.36 18.78 14.64
CA MET A 1 -3.35 19.06 13.18
C MET A 1 -3.45 17.71 12.46
N PHE A 2 -4.12 17.64 11.31
CA PHE A 2 -4.28 16.37 10.58
C PHE A 2 -3.02 16.07 9.74
N LYS A 3 -2.70 14.78 9.58
CA LYS A 3 -1.68 14.32 8.63
C LYS A 3 -2.27 14.31 7.21
N LEU A 4 -1.48 14.70 6.22
CA LEU A 4 -1.88 14.70 4.80
C LEU A 4 -1.21 13.53 4.06
N GLY A 5 -1.99 12.86 3.22
CA GLY A 5 -1.48 11.79 2.38
C GLY A 5 -2.18 11.70 1.04
N VAL A 6 -1.67 10.81 0.18
CA VAL A 6 -2.10 10.67 -1.21
C VAL A 6 -2.11 9.21 -1.65
N ILE A 7 -3.03 8.85 -2.54
CA ILE A 7 -3.01 7.57 -3.25
C ILE A 7 -1.98 7.69 -4.38
N THR A 8 -0.97 6.82 -4.40
CA THR A 8 0.22 7.02 -5.24
C THR A 8 -0.08 7.15 -6.73
N ASP A 9 -1.10 6.46 -7.22
CA ASP A 9 -1.45 6.44 -8.66
C ASP A 9 -2.19 7.70 -9.15
N GLU A 10 -2.67 8.55 -8.24
CA GLU A 10 -3.17 9.90 -8.54
C GLU A 10 -2.02 10.88 -8.86
N ILE A 11 -0.79 10.54 -8.48
CA ILE A 11 0.43 11.26 -8.88
C ILE A 11 1.09 10.58 -10.08
N SER A 12 1.36 9.27 -9.99
CA SER A 12 2.03 8.51 -11.04
C SER A 12 1.87 7.00 -10.88
N GLN A 13 1.80 6.30 -12.02
CA GLN A 13 1.92 4.83 -12.04
C GLN A 13 3.34 4.33 -11.68
N ASN A 14 4.34 5.22 -11.72
CA ASN A 14 5.68 4.95 -11.21
C ASN A 14 5.72 5.31 -9.72
N VAL A 15 5.79 4.30 -8.85
CA VAL A 15 5.72 4.48 -7.39
C VAL A 15 6.88 5.30 -6.85
N GLU A 16 8.09 5.19 -7.42
CA GLU A 16 9.22 6.02 -7.04
C GLU A 16 8.97 7.49 -7.35
N LYS A 17 8.36 7.79 -8.51
CA LYS A 17 7.99 9.16 -8.87
C LYS A 17 6.91 9.72 -7.95
N ALA A 18 5.91 8.91 -7.60
CA ALA A 18 4.85 9.29 -6.68
C ALA A 18 5.42 9.64 -5.28
N VAL A 19 6.35 8.82 -4.79
CA VAL A 19 7.05 9.05 -3.52
C VAL A 19 7.88 10.34 -3.57
N GLU A 20 8.68 10.55 -4.62
CA GLU A 20 9.49 11.75 -4.79
C GLU A 20 8.64 13.03 -4.71
N VAL A 21 7.53 13.06 -5.45
CA VAL A 21 6.60 14.21 -5.47
C VAL A 21 5.91 14.37 -4.12
N SER A 22 5.51 13.28 -3.47
CA SER A 22 4.88 13.33 -2.14
C SER A 22 5.80 13.98 -1.10
N THR A 23 7.10 13.66 -1.13
CA THR A 23 8.09 14.33 -0.28
C THR A 23 8.25 15.81 -0.62
N GLN A 24 8.29 16.17 -1.91
CA GLN A 24 8.40 17.57 -2.34
C GLN A 24 7.20 18.41 -1.90
N LEU A 25 6.01 17.81 -1.82
CA LEU A 25 4.78 18.44 -1.34
C LEU A 25 4.67 18.48 0.19
N GLY A 26 5.61 17.88 0.92
CA GLY A 26 5.59 17.84 2.38
C GLY A 26 4.46 16.99 2.96
N LEU A 27 4.07 15.92 2.25
CA LEU A 27 3.07 14.97 2.76
C LEU A 27 3.65 14.09 3.87
N ASP A 28 2.77 13.58 4.73
CA ASP A 28 3.13 12.70 5.85
C ASP A 28 3.04 11.21 5.47
N CYS A 29 2.13 10.87 4.55
CA CYS A 29 1.82 9.48 4.25
C CYS A 29 1.39 9.20 2.81
N ILE A 30 1.40 7.92 2.45
CA ILE A 30 0.99 7.40 1.14
C ILE A 30 0.05 6.20 1.30
N GLU A 31 -0.88 6.10 0.35
CA GLU A 31 -1.73 4.94 0.12
C GLU A 31 -1.30 4.26 -1.18
N LEU A 32 -1.10 2.93 -1.12
CA LEU A 32 -0.58 2.18 -2.26
C LEU A 32 -1.70 1.42 -2.97
N ARG A 33 -1.88 1.69 -4.27
CA ARG A 33 -2.79 0.89 -5.13
C ARG A 33 -2.06 -0.17 -5.95
N GLY A 34 -0.92 0.19 -6.52
CA GLY A 34 -0.09 -0.68 -7.33
C GLY A 34 1.35 -0.16 -7.39
N CYS A 35 2.29 -1.08 -7.61
CA CYS A 35 3.71 -0.77 -7.69
C CYS A 35 4.33 -1.59 -8.82
N TRP A 36 5.20 -0.98 -9.63
CA TRP A 36 5.94 -1.65 -10.70
C TRP A 36 5.03 -2.45 -11.66
N ASN A 37 3.94 -1.81 -12.10
CA ASN A 37 2.93 -2.41 -12.99
C ASN A 37 2.28 -3.69 -12.43
N LYS A 38 2.26 -3.84 -11.11
CA LYS A 38 1.58 -4.93 -10.41
C LYS A 38 0.57 -4.36 -9.43
N ASN A 39 -0.53 -5.08 -9.26
CA ASN A 39 -1.42 -4.79 -8.15
C ASN A 39 -0.70 -5.06 -6.83
N ILE A 40 -1.03 -4.30 -5.77
CA ILE A 40 -0.40 -4.48 -4.47
C ILE A 40 -0.54 -5.92 -3.94
N LYS A 41 -1.64 -6.63 -4.27
CA LYS A 41 -1.87 -8.02 -3.88
C LYS A 41 -0.87 -9.01 -4.50
N ASP A 42 -0.27 -8.62 -5.64
CA ASP A 42 0.61 -9.45 -6.45
C ASP A 42 2.09 -9.14 -6.19
N LEU A 43 2.40 -8.32 -5.17
CA LEU A 43 3.76 -8.08 -4.74
C LEU A 43 4.36 -9.32 -4.06
N THR A 44 5.65 -9.51 -4.30
CA THR A 44 6.48 -10.48 -3.56
C THR A 44 7.00 -9.84 -2.29
N ASP A 45 7.49 -10.65 -1.34
CA ASP A 45 8.13 -10.15 -0.10
C ASP A 45 9.33 -9.22 -0.39
N LEU A 46 10.01 -9.42 -1.52
CA LEU A 46 11.04 -8.50 -2.00
C LEU A 46 10.45 -7.15 -2.42
N GLY A 47 9.32 -7.15 -3.12
CA GLY A 47 8.58 -5.95 -3.47
C GLY A 47 8.08 -5.18 -2.23
N VAL A 48 7.55 -5.89 -1.23
CA VAL A 48 7.12 -5.31 0.04
C VAL A 48 8.29 -4.65 0.76
N ARG A 49 9.42 -5.37 0.91
CA ARG A 49 10.64 -4.82 1.53
C ARG A 49 11.14 -3.58 0.80
N ARG A 50 11.12 -3.59 -0.53
CA ARG A 50 11.51 -2.44 -1.34
C ARG A 50 10.59 -1.24 -1.10
N ILE A 51 9.28 -1.43 -1.03
CA ILE A 51 8.33 -0.36 -0.70
C ILE A 51 8.59 0.19 0.71
N LYS A 52 8.79 -0.67 1.71
CA LYS A 52 9.10 -0.23 3.07
C LYS A 52 10.37 0.60 3.13
N GLN A 53 11.41 0.19 2.40
CA GLN A 53 12.66 0.96 2.29
C GLN A 53 12.43 2.31 1.61
N LEU A 54 11.68 2.34 0.50
CA LEU A 54 11.37 3.54 -0.25
C LEU A 54 10.61 4.57 0.61
N ALA A 55 9.53 4.15 1.28
CA ALA A 55 8.73 5.00 2.15
C ALA A 55 9.54 5.50 3.36
N ALA A 56 10.31 4.61 4.01
CA ALA A 56 11.17 4.99 5.14
C ALA A 56 12.25 6.01 4.74
N SER A 57 12.87 5.85 3.56
CA SER A 57 13.90 6.76 3.04
C SER A 57 13.32 8.14 2.71
N ALA A 58 12.04 8.19 2.36
CA ALA A 58 11.28 9.40 2.07
C ALA A 58 10.61 10.02 3.31
N SER A 59 10.77 9.42 4.50
CA SER A 59 10.04 9.80 5.73
C SER A 59 8.51 9.82 5.56
N LEU A 60 7.98 8.94 4.71
CA LEU A 60 6.54 8.77 4.47
C LEU A 60 6.03 7.50 5.18
N GLU A 61 4.86 7.59 5.81
CA GLU A 61 4.16 6.43 6.35
C GLU A 61 3.29 5.78 5.26
N VAL A 62 3.35 4.46 5.09
CA VAL A 62 2.31 3.74 4.35
C VAL A 62 1.13 3.54 5.28
N VAL A 63 -0.03 4.12 4.97
CA VAL A 63 -1.21 4.12 5.87
C VAL A 63 -2.38 3.30 5.35
N CYS A 64 -2.40 3.00 4.05
CA CYS A 64 -3.47 2.24 3.43
C CYS A 64 -2.96 1.48 2.20
N LEU A 65 -3.60 0.34 1.90
CA LEU A 65 -3.42 -0.40 0.67
C LEU A 65 -4.76 -0.43 -0.09
N ALA A 66 -4.84 0.25 -1.23
CA ALA A 66 -5.98 0.21 -2.15
C ALA A 66 -6.01 -1.10 -2.97
N SER A 67 -5.99 -2.23 -2.26
CA SER A 67 -6.08 -3.55 -2.86
C SER A 67 -7.45 -3.75 -3.53
N PRO A 68 -7.57 -4.63 -4.54
CA PRO A 68 -8.83 -4.92 -5.21
C PRO A 68 -9.64 -5.93 -4.38
N PHE A 69 -9.53 -5.89 -3.05
CA PHE A 69 -10.21 -6.80 -2.14
C PHE A 69 -11.72 -6.66 -2.32
N PHE A 70 -12.38 -7.79 -2.64
CA PHE A 70 -13.79 -7.86 -3.04
C PHE A 70 -14.20 -6.93 -4.20
N LYS A 71 -13.26 -6.55 -5.06
CA LYS A 71 -13.59 -5.90 -6.34
C LYS A 71 -14.07 -6.95 -7.36
N CYS A 72 -15.21 -7.57 -7.06
CA CYS A 72 -15.79 -8.69 -7.79
C CYS A 72 -17.33 -8.67 -7.73
N HIS A 73 -17.98 -9.36 -8.67
CA HIS A 73 -19.39 -9.71 -8.54
C HIS A 73 -19.55 -10.78 -7.47
N ILE A 74 -20.28 -10.48 -6.39
CA ILE A 74 -20.42 -11.38 -5.23
C ILE A 74 -21.07 -12.73 -5.59
N THR A 75 -21.80 -12.79 -6.70
CA THR A 75 -22.43 -14.02 -7.22
C THR A 75 -21.49 -14.85 -8.11
N ASN A 76 -20.33 -14.32 -8.51
CA ASN A 76 -19.33 -15.03 -9.30
C ASN A 76 -18.25 -15.60 -8.37
N GLN A 77 -18.34 -16.90 -8.07
CA GLN A 77 -17.41 -17.56 -7.15
C GLN A 77 -15.95 -17.49 -7.58
N THR A 78 -15.67 -17.49 -8.89
CA THR A 78 -14.30 -17.38 -9.41
C THR A 78 -13.72 -16.00 -9.10
N GLU A 79 -14.46 -14.93 -9.41
CA GLU A 79 -14.01 -13.57 -9.10
C GLU A 79 -13.89 -13.35 -7.59
N VAL A 80 -14.82 -13.89 -6.80
CA VAL A 80 -14.74 -13.84 -5.34
C VAL A 80 -13.44 -14.50 -4.87
N GLN A 81 -13.10 -15.71 -5.34
CA GLN A 81 -11.86 -16.39 -4.95
C GLN A 81 -10.59 -15.62 -5.37
N GLU A 82 -10.60 -15.01 -6.56
CA GLU A 82 -9.48 -14.19 -7.04
C GLU A 82 -9.28 -12.90 -6.24
N HIS A 83 -10.36 -12.35 -5.69
CA HIS A 83 -10.39 -11.05 -4.99
C HIS A 83 -10.64 -11.13 -3.47
N SER A 84 -10.83 -12.32 -2.89
CA SER A 84 -11.09 -12.54 -1.46
C SER A 84 -9.83 -12.71 -0.61
N PHE A 85 -8.64 -12.56 -1.21
CA PHE A 85 -7.44 -13.21 -0.71
C PHE A 85 -6.85 -12.56 0.56
N LEU A 86 -6.50 -13.39 1.56
CA LEU A 86 -5.91 -13.04 2.87
C LEU A 86 -4.48 -12.43 2.80
N LYS A 87 -3.73 -12.59 1.69
CA LYS A 87 -2.42 -11.95 1.47
C LYS A 87 -2.49 -10.44 1.56
N SER A 88 -3.54 -9.76 1.08
CA SER A 88 -3.60 -8.30 1.21
C SER A 88 -3.63 -7.87 2.67
N ILE A 89 -4.22 -8.69 3.56
CA ILE A 89 -4.18 -8.49 5.01
C ILE A 89 -2.78 -8.74 5.57
N PHE A 90 -2.08 -9.81 5.14
CA PHE A 90 -0.68 -10.05 5.55
C PHE A 90 0.28 -8.96 5.04
N LEU A 91 0.11 -8.52 3.80
CA LEU A 91 0.83 -7.42 3.17
C LEU A 91 0.54 -6.10 3.88
N ALA A 92 -0.71 -5.86 4.30
CA ALA A 92 -1.07 -4.72 5.12
C ALA A 92 -0.36 -4.81 6.49
N GLU A 93 -0.36 -5.98 7.13
CA GLU A 93 0.33 -6.17 8.40
C GLU A 93 1.85 -5.93 8.28
N GLU A 94 2.48 -6.40 7.21
CA GLU A 94 3.90 -6.13 6.97
C GLU A 94 4.17 -4.68 6.55
N ALA A 95 3.42 -4.11 5.62
CA ALA A 95 3.68 -2.79 5.04
C ALA A 95 3.32 -1.64 5.98
N LEU A 96 2.25 -1.78 6.78
CA LEU A 96 1.73 -0.72 7.66
C LEU A 96 2.42 -0.71 9.04
N ARG A 97 3.27 -1.69 9.36
CA ARG A 97 4.02 -1.70 10.62
C ARG A 97 5.21 -0.73 10.55
N HIS A 98 5.02 0.48 11.06
CA HIS A 98 6.08 1.33 11.63
C HIS A 98 5.95 1.35 13.17
N ARG A 99 7.08 1.15 13.89
CA ARG A 99 7.26 0.76 15.32
C ARG A 99 6.44 1.63 16.31
N SER A 100 6.01 1.24 17.53
CA SER A 100 6.58 0.38 18.60
C SER A 100 5.50 0.16 19.67
N SER A 101 5.34 -1.05 20.23
CA SER A 101 4.63 -1.38 21.50
C SER A 101 3.14 -0.96 21.64
N LEU A 102 2.30 -1.84 22.18
CA LEU A 102 0.82 -1.71 22.32
C LEU A 102 0.11 -1.78 20.95
N PHE A 103 -0.76 -2.72 20.63
CA PHE A 103 -1.80 -3.38 21.41
C PHE A 103 -1.89 -4.84 20.94
N MET A 104 -1.63 -5.77 21.85
CA MET A 104 -2.23 -7.08 21.84
C MET A 104 -3.19 -7.08 23.02
N LEU A 105 -4.47 -6.88 22.72
CA LEU A 105 -5.61 -7.35 23.52
C LEU A 105 -6.63 -7.90 22.54
#